data_AF-A0A2C9KMX0-F1
#
_entry.id   AF-A0A2C9KMX0-F1
#
_cell.length_a   1.000
_cell.length_b   1.000
_cell.length_c   1.000
_cell.angle_alpha   90.00
_cell.angle_beta   90.00
_cell.angle_gamma   90.00
#
_symmetry.space_group_name_H-M   'P 1'
#
loop_
_entity.id
_entity.type
_entity.pdbx_description
1 polymer ?
#
loop_
_entity_poly.entity_id
_entity_poly.type
_entity_poly.pdbx_seq_one_letter_code
_entity_poly.pdbx_strand_id
1 'polypeptide(L)'
;MDQGEVIDNVFIALKWNGFYQVSRTAILLLSLVNNAFTAASVVFIGKAVNFNCRRLKSLSIKNVTYDLSLSNSNVPFLINYTECSVDVRNGSDLIFTSNCSDGYEYADSMTSSFVAEWDLVCDKESYSDISQGVVVLGEMFGCLSLTRFADRCGRKVTYIITSVMYFAANMLAAFSISFAYFLLFRFITGVFDACCQQLSYIMLIEMMPTTHRALPQKLSSFIWPISLMFLCLVAYLTRDLSWHFTHICLSMFAVHSIFLWWITDESIRWLCAVKRYKDVEKLIMKISRINNVDPADALEILRDNGLSPYSIKLAQKTDSVAEVLISQAMLDTKSSNPDTRVSVFVKNKNLFKITAVAGYTW
;
A
#
# COMPACT_ATOMS: atom_id res chain seq x y z
N MET A 1 -27.01 -15.55 -19.06
CA MET A 1 -25.90 -14.58 -19.00
C MET A 1 -25.27 -14.68 -17.62
N ASP A 2 -23.94 -14.79 -17.52
CA ASP A 2 -23.26 -14.71 -16.22
C ASP A 2 -23.43 -13.30 -15.64
N GLN A 3 -23.52 -13.15 -14.31
CA GLN A 3 -23.69 -11.85 -13.67
C GLN A 3 -22.56 -10.88 -14.05
N GLY A 4 -21.35 -11.40 -14.28
CA GLY A 4 -20.21 -10.61 -14.78
C GLY A 4 -20.43 -10.01 -16.17
N GLU A 5 -21.04 -10.77 -17.07
CA GLU A 5 -21.33 -10.36 -18.46
C GLU A 5 -22.43 -9.29 -18.51
N VAL A 6 -23.47 -9.43 -17.68
CA VAL A 6 -24.53 -8.41 -17.56
C VAL A 6 -23.95 -7.07 -17.12
N ILE A 7 -23.08 -7.08 -16.11
CA ILE A 7 -22.46 -5.85 -15.60
C ILE A 7 -21.51 -5.22 -16.63
N ASP A 8 -20.82 -6.04 -17.41
CA ASP A 8 -19.97 -5.53 -18.51
C ASP A 8 -20.81 -4.81 -19.57
N ASN A 9 -21.97 -5.35 -19.94
CA ASN A 9 -22.91 -4.68 -20.85
C ASN A 9 -23.44 -3.36 -20.28
N VAL A 10 -23.70 -3.30 -18.97
CA VAL A 10 -24.06 -2.04 -18.28
C VAL A 10 -22.93 -1.00 -18.40
N PHE A 11 -21.67 -1.39 -18.20
CA PHE A 11 -20.54 -0.46 -18.36
C PHE A 11 -20.35 0.01 -19.80
N ILE A 12 -20.63 -0.85 -20.79
CA ILE A 12 -20.61 -0.48 -22.21
C ILE A 12 -21.71 0.55 -22.50
N ALA A 13 -22.94 0.30 -22.04
CA ALA A 13 -24.06 1.24 -22.16
C ALA A 13 -23.77 2.59 -21.49
N LEU A 14 -23.09 2.58 -20.34
CA LEU A 14 -22.68 3.78 -19.60
C LEU A 14 -21.46 4.51 -20.17
N LYS A 15 -20.94 4.07 -21.31
CA LYS A 15 -19.69 4.55 -21.91
C LYS A 15 -18.51 4.40 -20.93
N TRP A 16 -17.91 3.21 -20.90
CA TRP A 16 -16.83 2.85 -19.97
C TRP A 16 -15.60 3.78 -20.00
N ASN A 17 -15.37 4.50 -21.10
CA ASN A 17 -14.29 5.50 -21.25
C ASN A 17 -14.78 6.94 -21.03
N GLY A 18 -15.95 7.12 -20.42
CA GLY A 18 -16.52 8.42 -20.10
C GLY A 18 -15.73 9.19 -19.04
N PHE A 19 -16.10 10.46 -18.87
CA PHE A 19 -15.45 11.37 -17.91
C PHE A 19 -15.51 10.84 -16.47
N TYR A 20 -16.60 10.16 -16.10
CA TYR A 20 -16.74 9.54 -14.79
C TYR A 20 -15.62 8.50 -14.55
N GLN A 21 -15.48 7.51 -15.42
CA GLN A 21 -14.50 6.44 -15.25
C GLN A 21 -13.06 6.96 -15.34
N VAL A 22 -12.78 7.88 -16.26
CA VAL A 22 -11.44 8.49 -16.40
C VAL A 22 -11.06 9.29 -15.17
N SER A 23 -11.95 10.15 -14.66
CA SER A 23 -11.66 10.97 -13.48
C SER A 23 -11.46 10.11 -12.22
N ARG A 24 -12.28 9.07 -12.00
CA ARG A 24 -12.11 8.15 -10.86
C ARG A 24 -10.84 7.30 -11.00
N THR A 25 -10.54 6.84 -12.21
CA THR A 25 -9.29 6.13 -12.50
C THR A 25 -8.08 6.99 -12.14
N ALA A 26 -8.04 8.26 -12.58
CA ALA A 26 -6.94 9.17 -12.27
C ALA A 26 -6.73 9.36 -10.76
N ILE A 27 -7.81 9.44 -9.98
CA ILE A 27 -7.74 9.63 -8.54
C ILE A 27 -7.28 8.36 -7.81
N LEU A 28 -7.76 7.18 -8.22
CA LEU A 28 -7.29 5.90 -7.66
C LEU A 28 -5.82 5.66 -8.00
N LEU A 29 -5.39 6.07 -9.20
CA LEU A 29 -4.00 6.03 -9.63
C LEU A 29 -3.09 6.97 -8.83
N LEU A 30 -3.59 8.12 -8.35
CA LEU A 30 -2.83 9.02 -7.47
C LEU A 30 -2.47 8.34 -6.13
N SER A 31 -3.33 7.46 -5.63
CA SER A 31 -3.06 6.71 -4.39
C SER A 31 -1.92 5.71 -4.56
N LEU A 32 -1.68 5.18 -5.77
CA LEU A 32 -0.51 4.34 -6.06
C LEU A 32 0.81 5.12 -5.95
N VAL A 33 0.80 6.40 -6.34
CA VAL A 33 1.99 7.26 -6.22
C VAL A 33 2.43 7.36 -4.76
N ASN A 34 1.44 7.58 -3.89
CA ASN A 34 1.66 7.72 -2.46
C ASN A 34 2.17 6.43 -1.81
N ASN A 35 1.61 5.26 -2.18
CA ASN A 35 2.09 3.99 -1.67
C ASN A 35 3.54 3.71 -2.11
N ALA A 36 3.89 4.02 -3.36
CA ALA A 36 5.26 3.91 -3.85
C ALA A 36 6.23 4.82 -3.08
N PHE A 37 5.79 6.02 -2.70
CA PHE A 37 6.58 6.94 -1.88
C PHE A 37 6.88 6.35 -0.52
N THR A 38 5.86 5.89 0.20
CA THR A 38 6.05 5.32 1.54
C THR A 38 6.91 4.06 1.51
N ALA A 39 6.72 3.18 0.52
CA ALA A 39 7.49 1.96 0.35
C ALA A 39 9.00 2.21 0.24
N ALA A 40 9.42 3.25 -0.50
CA ALA A 40 10.82 3.54 -0.77
C ALA A 40 11.38 4.75 0.03
N SER A 41 10.54 5.50 0.75
CA SER A 41 10.93 6.70 1.50
C SER A 41 12.06 6.43 2.50
N VAL A 42 12.06 5.25 3.14
CA VAL A 42 13.04 4.84 4.15
C VAL A 42 14.48 4.94 3.65
N VAL A 43 14.72 4.69 2.36
CA VAL A 43 16.05 4.75 1.75
C VAL A 43 16.61 6.17 1.78
N PHE A 44 15.74 7.17 1.68
CA PHE A 44 16.12 8.59 1.66
C PHE A 44 16.14 9.19 3.07
N ILE A 45 15.13 8.91 3.89
CA ILE A 45 15.07 9.44 5.27
C ILE A 45 16.04 8.72 6.22
N GLY A 46 16.49 7.51 5.87
CA GLY A 46 17.46 6.69 6.60
C GLY A 46 18.83 6.65 5.93
N LYS A 47 19.17 7.64 5.10
CA LYS A 47 20.46 7.73 4.42
C LYS A 47 21.61 7.59 5.43
N ALA A 48 22.62 6.79 5.07
CA ALA A 48 23.88 6.72 5.80
C ALA A 48 24.62 8.06 5.70
N VAL A 49 24.97 8.63 6.85
CA VAL A 49 25.75 9.87 6.98
C VAL A 49 27.16 9.48 7.42
N ASN A 50 28.19 10.19 6.97
CA ASN A 50 29.55 9.95 7.48
C ASN A 50 29.63 10.36 8.95
N PHE A 51 30.17 9.48 9.80
CA PHE A 51 30.29 9.71 11.24
C PHE A 51 31.62 9.21 11.78
N ASN A 52 32.07 9.81 12.87
CA ASN A 52 33.20 9.34 13.66
C ASN A 52 32.80 9.25 15.14
N CYS A 53 33.52 8.47 15.94
CA CYS A 53 33.36 8.54 17.39
C CYS A 53 33.56 9.99 17.87
N ARG A 54 32.67 10.46 18.74
CA ARG A 54 32.83 11.76 19.41
C ARG A 54 34.10 11.74 20.26
N ARG A 55 34.77 12.89 20.35
CA ARG A 55 35.93 13.04 21.24
C ARG A 55 35.56 12.71 22.68
N LEU A 56 36.38 11.86 23.30
CA LEU A 56 36.20 11.44 24.68
C LEU A 56 36.43 12.64 25.61
N LYS A 57 35.56 12.79 26.62
CA LYS A 57 35.75 13.79 27.68
C LYS A 57 36.68 13.27 28.77
N SER A 58 36.60 11.98 29.08
CA SER A 58 37.48 11.32 30.05
C SER A 58 37.83 9.91 29.59
N LEU A 59 39.04 9.45 29.91
CA LEU A 59 39.54 8.14 29.53
C LEU A 59 40.15 7.45 30.75
N SER A 60 39.64 6.27 31.10
CA SER A 60 40.18 5.46 32.21
C SER A 60 41.04 4.31 31.67
N ILE A 61 42.35 4.35 31.94
CA ILE A 61 43.28 3.27 31.57
C ILE A 61 43.97 2.79 32.85
N LYS A 62 43.93 1.49 33.13
CA LYS A 62 44.60 0.85 34.29
C LYS A 62 44.32 1.58 35.62
N ASN A 63 43.05 1.92 35.88
CA ASN A 63 42.58 2.67 37.07
C ASN A 63 43.07 4.13 37.18
N VAL A 64 43.60 4.71 36.11
CA VAL A 64 43.91 6.15 36.04
C VAL A 64 42.95 6.81 35.06
N THR A 65 42.17 7.77 35.55
CA THR A 65 41.27 8.59 34.74
C THR A 65 41.98 9.85 34.27
N TYR A 66 42.10 10.01 32.97
CA TYR A 66 42.60 11.19 32.30
C TYR A 66 41.42 12.07 31.86
N ASP A 67 41.44 13.34 32.22
CA ASP A 67 40.50 14.33 31.69
C ASP A 67 41.06 14.90 30.38
N LEU A 68 40.33 14.63 29.29
CA LEU A 68 40.69 15.00 27.92
C LEU A 68 39.99 16.29 27.47
N SER A 69 39.12 16.86 28.30
CA SER A 69 38.42 18.12 28.02
C SER A 69 39.34 19.35 28.05
N LEU A 70 40.44 19.27 28.80
CA LEU A 70 41.47 20.31 28.86
C LEU A 70 42.53 20.07 27.76
N SER A 71 42.54 20.96 26.76
CA SER A 71 43.47 20.98 25.61
C SER A 71 44.97 20.93 25.95
N ASN A 72 45.36 21.00 27.23
CA ASN A 72 46.75 21.05 27.72
C ASN A 72 47.21 19.79 28.47
N SER A 73 46.41 18.72 28.50
CA SER A 73 46.87 17.44 29.03
C SER A 73 47.88 16.85 28.03
N ASN A 74 49.19 16.91 28.33
CA ASN A 74 50.24 16.19 27.60
C ASN A 74 50.06 14.68 27.84
N VAL A 75 49.12 14.07 27.13
CA VAL A 75 48.86 12.63 27.22
C VAL A 75 49.95 11.91 26.42
N PRO A 76 50.63 10.90 26.98
CA PRO A 76 51.69 10.16 26.29
C PRO A 76 51.16 9.19 25.22
N PHE A 77 49.87 9.26 24.89
CA PHE A 77 49.16 8.32 24.04
C PHE A 77 48.54 9.03 22.84
N LEU A 78 48.61 8.39 21.67
CA LEU A 78 47.90 8.80 20.47
C LEU A 78 46.49 8.18 20.50
N ILE A 79 45.46 9.03 20.44
CA ILE A 79 44.07 8.59 20.37
C ILE A 79 43.62 8.73 18.92
N ASN A 80 43.27 7.61 18.31
CA ASN A 80 42.70 7.58 16.97
C ASN A 80 41.20 7.31 17.07
N TYR A 81 40.41 8.20 16.49
CA TYR A 81 38.96 8.09 16.43
C TYR A 81 38.58 7.49 15.08
N THR A 82 38.00 6.29 15.10
CA THR A 82 37.43 5.65 13.91
C THR A 82 35.91 5.76 13.94
N GLU A 83 35.23 5.19 12.94
CA GLU A 83 33.77 5.21 12.83
C GLU A 83 33.10 4.51 14.03
N CYS A 84 33.61 3.34 14.44
CA CYS A 84 32.98 2.51 15.49
C CYS A 84 33.87 2.20 16.69
N SER A 85 35.13 2.63 16.70
CA SER A 85 36.02 2.43 17.84
C SER A 85 36.96 3.60 18.10
N VAL A 86 37.31 3.77 19.36
CA VAL A 86 38.40 4.63 19.80
C VAL A 86 39.59 3.76 20.15
N ASP A 87 40.69 3.96 19.42
CA ASP A 87 41.95 3.25 19.61
C ASP A 87 42.95 4.15 20.32
N VAL A 88 43.54 3.64 21.40
CA VAL A 88 44.59 4.34 22.16
C VAL A 88 45.91 3.61 21.96
N ARG A 89 46.91 4.33 21.44
CA ARG A 89 48.23 3.78 21.10
C ARG A 89 49.35 4.49 21.86
N ASN A 90 50.41 3.75 22.20
CA ASN A 90 51.68 4.30 22.65
C ASN A 90 52.76 3.90 21.65
N GLY A 91 53.18 4.83 20.79
CA GLY A 91 54.01 4.49 19.63
C GLY A 91 53.25 3.56 18.67
N SER A 92 53.81 2.37 18.39
CA SER A 92 53.18 1.34 17.56
C SER A 92 52.15 0.48 18.29
N ASP A 93 52.17 0.46 19.61
CA ASP A 93 51.46 -0.55 20.40
C ASP A 93 50.04 -0.09 20.74
N LEU A 94 49.05 -0.92 20.41
CA LEU A 94 47.65 -0.72 20.77
C LEU A 94 47.43 -1.11 22.23
N ILE A 95 47.13 -0.11 23.07
CA ILE A 95 46.94 -0.31 24.51
C ILE A 95 45.50 -0.69 24.81
N PHE A 96 44.56 -0.03 24.15
CA PHE A 96 43.16 -0.08 24.48
C PHE A 96 42.31 0.27 23.27
N THR A 97 41.25 -0.50 23.06
CA THR A 97 40.20 -0.20 22.10
C THR A 97 38.87 -0.22 22.83
N SER A 98 38.04 0.78 22.59
CA SER A 98 36.68 0.87 23.16
C SER A 98 35.68 1.33 22.13
N ASN A 99 34.40 0.99 22.35
CA ASN A 99 33.29 1.53 21.58
C ASN A 99 33.12 3.02 21.89
N CYS A 100 32.42 3.76 21.02
CA CYS A 100 32.17 5.20 21.20
C CYS A 100 31.22 5.47 22.39
N SER A 101 31.76 5.55 23.61
CA SER A 101 30.97 5.73 24.85
C SER A 101 30.35 7.13 24.99
N ASP A 102 31.01 8.16 24.46
CA ASP A 102 30.53 9.55 24.49
C ASP A 102 29.64 9.92 23.26
N GLY A 103 29.27 8.93 22.45
CA GLY A 103 28.42 9.08 21.26
C GLY A 103 29.20 9.34 19.97
N TYR A 104 28.51 9.88 18.97
CA TYR A 104 29.04 10.09 17.62
C TYR A 104 29.06 11.57 17.23
N GLU A 105 29.91 11.91 16.26
CA GLU A 105 29.97 13.18 15.57
C GLU A 105 29.73 12.94 14.08
N TYR A 106 28.68 13.58 13.54
CA TYR A 106 28.24 13.41 12.14
C TYR A 106 28.74 14.57 11.29
N ALA A 107 29.12 14.29 10.04
CA ALA A 107 29.56 15.32 9.08
C ALA A 107 28.42 16.22 8.62
N ASP A 108 27.23 15.63 8.43
CA ASP A 108 25.99 16.36 8.15
C ASP A 108 25.23 16.65 9.45
N SER A 109 24.18 17.48 9.38
CA SER A 109 23.30 17.71 10.54
C SER A 109 22.69 16.41 11.06
N MET A 110 22.60 16.23 12.38
CA MET A 110 21.99 15.03 12.98
C MET A 110 20.54 14.81 12.51
N THR A 111 19.82 15.89 12.20
CA THR A 111 18.44 15.84 11.71
C THR A 111 18.31 15.50 10.24
N SER A 112 19.41 15.28 9.51
CA SER A 112 19.38 14.95 8.07
C SER A 112 18.88 13.53 7.80
N SER A 113 19.01 12.62 8.77
CA SER A 113 18.59 11.22 8.67
C SER A 113 18.15 10.71 10.03
N PHE A 114 17.11 9.88 10.09
CA PHE A 114 16.66 9.29 11.36
C PHE A 114 17.74 8.37 11.97
N VAL A 115 18.64 7.83 11.14
CA VAL A 115 19.78 7.02 11.57
C VAL A 115 20.76 7.86 12.39
N ALA A 116 21.03 9.09 11.93
CA ALA A 116 21.92 10.02 12.63
C ALA A 116 21.27 10.65 13.86
N GLU A 117 19.95 10.90 13.81
CA GLU A 117 19.24 11.52 14.93
C GLU A 117 19.16 10.60 16.16
N TRP A 118 19.04 9.29 15.95
CA TRP A 118 18.92 8.30 17.03
C TRP A 118 20.16 7.41 17.21
N ASP A 119 21.31 7.82 16.68
CA ASP A 119 22.60 7.11 16.77
C ASP A 119 22.48 5.61 16.41
N LEU A 120 21.79 5.30 15.31
CA LEU A 120 21.53 3.92 14.84
C LEU A 120 22.69 3.39 13.98
N VAL A 121 23.91 3.52 14.48
CA VAL A 121 25.15 3.13 13.80
C VAL A 121 25.90 2.06 14.61
N CYS A 122 26.88 1.40 13.99
CA CYS A 122 27.71 0.35 14.63
C CYS A 122 26.84 -0.76 15.25
N ASP A 123 26.88 -0.96 16.57
CA ASP A 123 26.10 -1.97 17.29
C ASP A 123 24.58 -1.85 17.05
N LYS A 124 24.10 -0.66 16.69
CA LYS A 124 22.68 -0.36 16.46
C LYS A 124 22.29 -0.24 14.98
N GLU A 125 23.19 -0.56 14.05
CA GLU A 125 22.91 -0.45 12.61
C GLU A 125 21.67 -1.25 12.20
N SER A 126 21.52 -2.48 12.73
CA SER A 126 20.39 -3.37 12.45
C SER A 126 19.01 -2.79 12.79
N TYR A 127 18.92 -1.80 13.70
CA TYR A 127 17.66 -1.15 14.02
C TYR A 127 17.13 -0.32 12.85
N SER A 128 18.01 0.25 12.02
CA SER A 128 17.58 0.98 10.82
C SER A 128 16.82 0.07 9.86
N ASP A 129 17.30 -1.16 9.63
CA ASP A 129 16.66 -2.19 8.80
C ASP A 129 15.35 -2.71 9.39
N ILE A 130 15.30 -2.86 10.71
CA ILE A 130 14.08 -3.25 11.43
C ILE A 130 12.93 -2.29 11.10
N SER A 131 13.20 -1.02 10.85
CA SER A 131 12.16 -0.04 10.51
C SER A 131 11.35 -0.44 9.27
N GLN A 132 12.00 -1.02 8.25
CA GLN A 132 11.32 -1.51 7.05
C GLN A 132 10.67 -2.87 7.30
N GLY A 133 11.34 -3.75 8.06
CA GLY A 133 10.77 -5.04 8.46
C GLY A 133 9.44 -4.89 9.21
N VAL A 134 9.34 -3.90 10.09
CA VAL A 134 8.11 -3.61 10.85
C VAL A 134 6.96 -3.15 9.95
N VAL A 135 7.23 -2.41 8.87
CA VAL A 135 6.20 -2.04 7.89
C VAL A 135 5.67 -3.27 7.17
N VAL A 136 6.57 -4.12 6.66
CA VAL A 136 6.21 -5.37 5.98
C VAL A 136 5.41 -6.29 6.92
N LEU A 137 5.80 -6.38 8.19
CA LEU A 137 5.02 -7.11 9.20
C LEU A 137 3.61 -6.51 9.35
N GLY A 138 3.50 -5.18 9.40
CA GLY A 138 2.21 -4.49 9.40
C GLY A 138 1.36 -4.84 8.18
N GLU A 139 1.93 -4.79 6.98
CA GLU A 139 1.26 -5.13 5.72
C GLU A 139 0.68 -6.55 5.75
N MET A 140 1.42 -7.52 6.29
CA MET A 140 0.94 -8.89 6.47
C MET A 140 -0.33 -8.94 7.34
N PHE A 141 -0.35 -8.24 8.48
CA PHE A 141 -1.54 -8.17 9.34
C PHE A 141 -2.70 -7.44 8.65
N GLY A 142 -2.41 -6.34 7.95
CA GLY A 142 -3.37 -5.56 7.18
C GLY A 142 -4.09 -6.37 6.12
N CYS A 143 -3.31 -7.06 5.27
CA CYS A 143 -3.81 -7.90 4.20
C CYS A 143 -4.74 -9.02 4.69
N LEU A 144 -4.41 -9.66 5.82
CA LEU A 144 -5.21 -10.76 6.36
C LEU A 144 -6.51 -10.30 7.02
N SER A 145 -6.49 -9.15 7.69
CA SER A 145 -7.62 -8.67 8.49
C SER A 145 -8.54 -7.72 7.72
N LEU A 146 -7.98 -6.63 7.19
CA LEU A 146 -8.73 -5.52 6.58
C LEU A 146 -9.31 -5.89 5.21
N THR A 147 -8.66 -6.77 4.45
CA THR A 147 -9.21 -7.24 3.16
C THR A 147 -10.52 -8.01 3.35
N ARG A 148 -10.59 -8.88 4.37
CA ARG A 148 -11.83 -9.59 4.72
C ARG A 148 -12.91 -8.64 5.22
N PHE A 149 -12.51 -7.60 5.92
CA PHE A 149 -13.41 -6.54 6.35
C PHE A 149 -14.00 -5.79 5.13
N ALA A 150 -13.19 -5.55 4.10
CA ALA A 150 -13.65 -4.89 2.87
C ALA A 150 -14.71 -5.67 2.09
N ASP A 151 -14.61 -7.00 2.06
CA ASP A 151 -15.63 -7.83 1.42
C ASP A 151 -17.00 -7.69 2.11
N ARG A 152 -17.01 -7.50 3.45
CA ARG A 152 -18.23 -7.41 4.27
C ARG A 152 -18.80 -6.00 4.36
N CYS A 153 -17.95 -5.00 4.59
CA CYS A 153 -18.37 -3.63 4.86
C CYS A 153 -18.49 -2.75 3.61
N GLY A 154 -17.97 -3.22 2.47
CA GLY A 154 -17.93 -2.48 1.22
C GLY A 154 -16.52 -2.03 0.85
N ARG A 155 -16.28 -1.92 -0.46
CA ARG A 155 -14.99 -1.52 -1.02
C ARG A 155 -14.72 -0.06 -0.73
N LYS A 156 -15.69 0.82 -1.00
CA LYS A 156 -15.55 2.28 -0.80
C LYS A 156 -15.24 2.62 0.66
N VAL A 157 -16.07 2.15 1.60
CA VAL A 157 -15.96 2.53 3.01
C VAL A 157 -14.62 2.10 3.57
N THR A 158 -14.24 0.84 3.32
CA THR A 158 -12.98 0.30 3.83
C THR A 158 -11.79 1.03 3.22
N TYR A 159 -11.81 1.28 1.92
CA TYR A 159 -10.76 2.05 1.26
C TYR A 159 -10.56 3.44 1.87
N ILE A 160 -11.63 4.20 2.08
CA ILE A 160 -11.52 5.56 2.63
C ILE A 160 -10.96 5.53 4.05
N ILE A 161 -11.45 4.61 4.89
CA ILE A 161 -10.97 4.48 6.28
C ILE A 161 -9.48 4.12 6.27
N THR A 162 -9.07 3.13 5.48
CA THR A 162 -7.66 2.73 5.43
C THR A 162 -6.78 3.83 4.84
N SER A 163 -7.21 4.54 3.79
CA SER A 163 -6.45 5.67 3.22
C SER A 163 -6.28 6.83 4.22
N VAL A 164 -7.32 7.19 4.98
CA VAL A 164 -7.23 8.28 5.98
C VAL A 164 -6.34 7.87 7.15
N MET A 165 -6.49 6.64 7.65
CA MET A 165 -5.66 6.13 8.75
C MET A 165 -4.20 5.98 8.32
N TYR A 166 -3.97 5.54 7.08
CA TYR A 166 -2.64 5.51 6.48
C TYR A 166 -2.00 6.90 6.43
N PHE A 167 -2.72 7.92 5.95
CA PHE A 167 -2.20 9.29 5.92
C PHE A 167 -1.88 9.81 7.33
N ALA A 168 -2.78 9.59 8.28
CA ALA A 168 -2.57 9.98 9.67
C ALA A 168 -1.35 9.29 10.30
N ALA A 169 -1.17 7.99 10.06
CA ALA A 169 -0.03 7.23 10.56
C ALA A 169 1.30 7.72 9.97
N ASN A 170 1.36 8.00 8.66
CA ASN A 170 2.55 8.58 8.04
C ASN A 170 2.90 9.97 8.58
N MET A 171 1.89 10.84 8.77
CA MET A 171 2.09 12.14 9.43
C MET A 171 2.65 11.97 10.85
N LEU A 172 2.07 11.08 11.66
CA LEU A 172 2.54 10.82 13.02
C LEU A 172 3.96 10.26 13.05
N ALA A 173 4.32 9.38 12.12
CA ALA A 173 5.67 8.88 11.95
C ALA A 173 6.65 10.01 11.60
N ALA A 174 6.22 11.01 10.83
CA ALA A 174 7.04 12.17 10.51
C ALA A 174 7.21 13.15 11.68
N PHE A 175 6.40 13.07 12.75
CA PHE A 175 6.54 13.89 13.96
C PHE A 175 7.08 13.09 15.17
N SER A 176 7.57 11.88 14.97
CA SER A 176 8.01 11.02 16.06
C SER A 176 9.28 11.55 16.73
N ILE A 177 9.24 11.73 18.05
CA ILE A 177 10.37 12.24 18.86
C ILE A 177 11.31 11.10 19.30
N SER A 178 10.84 9.85 19.26
CA SER A 178 11.60 8.67 19.66
C SER A 178 11.44 7.56 18.63
N PHE A 179 12.53 6.82 18.43
CA PHE A 179 12.59 5.69 17.52
C PHE A 179 11.51 4.63 17.80
N ALA A 180 11.13 4.41 19.06
CA ALA A 180 10.06 3.47 19.40
C ALA A 180 8.68 3.92 18.86
N TYR A 181 8.36 5.21 18.98
CA TYR A 181 7.13 5.77 18.40
C TYR A 181 7.21 5.78 16.87
N PHE A 182 8.37 6.05 16.30
CA PHE A 182 8.60 5.95 14.87
C PHE A 182 8.26 4.54 14.34
N LEU A 183 8.81 3.50 14.99
CA LEU A 183 8.51 2.10 14.65
C LEU A 183 7.03 1.76 14.81
N LEU A 184 6.38 2.23 15.89
CA LEU A 184 4.95 2.02 16.11
C LEU A 184 4.12 2.62 14.97
N PHE A 185 4.37 3.88 14.61
CA PHE A 185 3.61 4.52 13.52
C PHE A 185 3.95 3.91 12.16
N ARG A 186 5.20 3.50 11.92
CA ARG A 186 5.59 2.74 10.73
C ARG A 186 4.85 1.39 10.63
N PHE A 187 4.70 0.66 11.74
CA PHE A 187 3.88 -0.55 11.79
C PHE A 187 2.43 -0.26 11.39
N ILE A 188 1.82 0.77 11.98
CA ILE A 188 0.44 1.16 11.71
C ILE A 188 0.28 1.58 10.24
N THR A 189 1.25 2.32 9.69
CA THR A 189 1.31 2.65 8.27
C THR A 189 1.26 1.38 7.42
N GLY A 190 2.10 0.39 7.70
CA GLY A 190 2.11 -0.90 6.98
C GLY A 190 0.76 -1.63 7.05
N VAL A 191 0.12 -1.66 8.23
CA VAL A 191 -1.21 -2.28 8.41
C VAL A 191 -2.25 -1.71 7.45
N PHE A 192 -2.21 -0.40 7.18
CA PHE A 192 -3.17 0.24 6.28
C PHE A 192 -2.70 0.29 4.83
N ASP A 193 -1.39 0.31 4.56
CA ASP A 193 -0.80 0.47 3.23
C ASP A 193 -1.28 -0.61 2.25
N ALA A 194 -1.04 -1.88 2.60
CA ALA A 194 -1.33 -2.99 1.70
C ALA A 194 -2.84 -3.14 1.43
N CYS A 195 -3.68 -2.86 2.45
CA CYS A 195 -5.13 -2.86 2.24
C CYS A 195 -5.58 -1.70 1.36
N CYS A 196 -5.03 -0.50 1.56
CA CYS A 196 -5.28 0.68 0.72
C CYS A 196 -4.89 0.39 -0.74
N GLN A 197 -3.69 -0.13 -0.98
CA GLN A 197 -3.19 -0.50 -2.31
C GLN A 197 -4.11 -1.52 -2.99
N GLN A 198 -4.45 -2.61 -2.28
CA GLN A 198 -5.27 -3.67 -2.83
C GLN A 198 -6.69 -3.20 -3.15
N LEU A 199 -7.30 -2.39 -2.28
CA LEU A 199 -8.64 -1.87 -2.51
C LEU A 199 -8.71 -0.82 -3.62
N SER A 200 -7.68 0.03 -3.74
CA SER A 200 -7.56 0.94 -4.88
C SER A 200 -7.54 0.18 -6.20
N TYR A 201 -6.70 -0.87 -6.28
CA TYR A 201 -6.62 -1.71 -7.47
C TYR A 201 -7.92 -2.47 -7.76
N ILE A 202 -8.58 -3.02 -6.73
CA ILE A 202 -9.87 -3.72 -6.90
C ILE A 202 -10.92 -2.75 -7.44
N MET A 203 -11.08 -1.57 -6.86
CA MET A 203 -12.05 -0.59 -7.37
C MET A 203 -11.74 -0.19 -8.81
N LEU A 204 -10.47 -0.04 -9.16
CA LEU A 204 -10.02 0.31 -10.50
C LEU A 204 -10.45 -0.73 -11.55
N ILE A 205 -10.30 -2.04 -11.25
CA ILE A 205 -10.71 -3.10 -12.17
C ILE A 205 -12.22 -3.34 -12.17
N GLU A 206 -12.90 -3.10 -11.04
CA GLU A 206 -14.34 -3.31 -10.92
C GLU A 206 -15.15 -2.25 -11.69
N MET A 207 -14.57 -1.06 -11.92
CA MET A 207 -15.13 0.02 -12.74
C MET A 207 -14.98 -0.18 -14.26
N MET A 208 -14.30 -1.25 -14.69
CA MET A 208 -14.02 -1.53 -16.10
C MET A 208 -14.75 -2.81 -16.58
N PRO A 209 -15.17 -2.85 -17.86
CA PRO A 209 -15.57 -4.10 -18.52
C PRO A 209 -14.41 -5.10 -18.54
N THR A 210 -14.71 -6.39 -18.50
CA THR A 210 -13.69 -7.46 -18.43
C THR A 210 -12.68 -7.39 -19.59
N THR A 211 -13.13 -7.03 -20.79
CA THR A 211 -12.30 -6.85 -22.00
C THR A 211 -11.24 -5.76 -21.86
N HIS A 212 -11.48 -4.75 -21.01
CA HIS A 212 -10.62 -3.57 -20.86
C HIS A 212 -9.85 -3.52 -19.54
N ARG A 213 -9.96 -4.54 -18.68
CA ARG A 213 -9.25 -4.58 -17.38
C ARG A 213 -7.72 -4.55 -17.50
N ALA A 214 -7.17 -4.96 -18.64
CA ALA A 214 -5.74 -4.90 -18.89
C ALA A 214 -5.21 -3.45 -18.94
N LEU A 215 -6.04 -2.46 -19.26
CA LEU A 215 -5.61 -1.06 -19.37
C LEU A 215 -5.22 -0.47 -17.99
N PRO A 216 -6.09 -0.49 -16.96
CA PRO A 216 -5.69 0.02 -15.64
C PRO A 216 -4.52 -0.73 -15.01
N GLN A 217 -4.38 -2.04 -15.28
CA GLN A 217 -3.21 -2.80 -14.85
C GLN A 217 -1.93 -2.25 -15.47
N LYS A 218 -1.90 -2.05 -16.80
CA LYS A 218 -0.73 -1.45 -17.48
C LYS A 218 -0.42 -0.05 -16.96
N LEU A 219 -1.44 0.79 -16.78
CA LEU A 219 -1.26 2.15 -16.24
C LEU A 219 -0.64 2.11 -14.84
N SER A 220 -1.14 1.24 -13.97
CA SER A 220 -0.60 1.07 -12.61
C SER A 220 0.87 0.63 -12.65
N SER A 221 1.21 -0.30 -13.54
CA SER A 221 2.60 -0.77 -13.72
C SER A 221 3.57 0.32 -14.20
N PHE A 222 3.11 1.29 -15.01
CA PHE A 222 3.94 2.43 -15.42
C PHE A 222 4.00 3.53 -14.35
N ILE A 223 2.92 3.75 -13.63
CA ILE A 223 2.85 4.79 -12.61
C ILE A 223 3.77 4.48 -11.42
N TRP A 224 3.93 3.22 -11.05
CA TRP A 224 4.83 2.82 -9.97
C TRP A 224 6.28 3.33 -10.14
N PRO A 225 7.02 2.99 -11.22
CA PRO A 225 8.37 3.48 -11.42
C PRO A 225 8.44 5.00 -11.63
N ILE A 226 7.44 5.60 -12.30
CA ILE A 226 7.36 7.07 -12.44
C ILE A 226 7.26 7.73 -11.06
N SER A 227 6.52 7.12 -10.14
CA SER A 227 6.41 7.58 -8.77
C SER A 227 7.74 7.45 -8.05
N LEU A 228 8.47 6.35 -8.21
CA LEU A 228 9.81 6.21 -7.62
C LEU A 228 10.80 7.26 -8.17
N MET A 229 10.75 7.58 -9.46
CA MET A 229 11.56 8.67 -10.03
C MET A 229 11.19 10.03 -9.43
N PHE A 230 9.89 10.27 -9.24
CA PHE A 230 9.40 11.50 -8.63
C PHE A 230 9.74 11.59 -7.14
N LEU A 231 9.73 10.46 -6.41
CA LEU A 231 10.25 10.34 -5.05
C LEU A 231 11.72 10.76 -4.98
N CYS A 232 12.57 10.23 -5.88
CA CYS A 232 13.99 10.61 -5.95
C CYS A 232 14.16 12.13 -6.15
N LEU A 233 13.31 12.74 -6.98
CA LEU A 233 13.33 14.20 -7.19
C LEU A 233 12.97 14.95 -5.91
N VAL A 234 11.90 14.56 -5.22
CA VAL A 234 11.50 15.19 -3.95
C VAL A 234 12.59 15.03 -2.90
N ALA A 235 13.17 13.83 -2.77
CA ALA A 235 14.26 13.55 -1.84
C ALA A 235 15.52 14.39 -2.17
N TYR A 236 15.86 14.55 -3.45
CA TYR A 236 16.99 15.40 -3.86
C TYR A 236 16.77 16.89 -3.54
N LEU A 237 15.54 17.38 -3.72
CA LEU A 237 15.18 18.76 -3.39
C LEU A 237 15.13 19.01 -1.86
N THR A 238 14.95 17.97 -1.07
CA THR A 238 14.82 18.04 0.40
C THR A 238 16.03 17.50 1.17
N ARG A 239 17.12 17.14 0.48
CA ARG A 239 18.29 16.47 1.07
C ARG A 239 19.03 17.27 2.15
N ASP A 240 19.00 18.60 2.06
CA ASP A 240 19.68 19.49 3.02
C ASP A 240 18.76 19.91 4.17
N LEU A 241 17.48 19.53 4.11
CA LEU A 241 16.48 19.74 5.15
C LEU A 241 16.46 18.55 6.13
N SER A 242 15.69 18.69 7.21
CA SER A 242 15.50 17.59 8.14
C SER A 242 14.71 16.44 7.50
N TRP A 243 15.05 15.19 7.84
CA TRP A 243 14.32 14.00 7.41
C TRP A 243 12.82 14.08 7.77
N HIS A 244 12.47 14.74 8.88
CA HIS A 244 11.09 15.04 9.26
C HIS A 244 10.36 15.82 8.16
N PHE A 245 11.00 16.87 7.63
CA PHE A 245 10.43 17.70 6.57
C PHE A 245 10.26 16.89 5.28
N THR A 246 11.27 16.12 4.90
CA THR A 246 11.20 15.21 3.75
C THR A 246 10.02 14.24 3.88
N HIS A 247 9.87 13.60 5.05
CA HIS A 247 8.79 12.65 5.30
C HIS A 247 7.41 13.32 5.28
N ILE A 248 7.28 14.53 5.84
CA ILE A 248 6.06 15.35 5.76
C ILE A 248 5.73 15.64 4.29
N CYS A 249 6.69 16.12 3.50
CA CYS A 249 6.48 16.44 2.09
C CYS A 249 5.95 15.24 1.29
N LEU A 250 6.53 14.05 1.50
CA LEU A 250 6.08 12.82 0.86
C LEU A 250 4.68 12.42 1.31
N SER A 251 4.42 12.49 2.61
CA SER A 251 3.13 12.13 3.21
C SER A 251 2.00 13.09 2.80
N MET A 252 2.30 14.36 2.51
CA MET A 252 1.32 15.34 2.05
C MET A 252 0.71 15.00 0.69
N PHE A 253 1.35 14.17 -0.13
CA PHE A 253 0.72 13.67 -1.36
C PHE A 253 -0.51 12.78 -1.07
N ALA A 254 -0.58 12.19 0.13
CA ALA A 254 -1.74 11.43 0.58
C ALA A 254 -2.93 12.29 1.03
N VAL A 255 -2.83 13.63 1.07
CA VAL A 255 -3.91 14.51 1.58
C VAL A 255 -5.22 14.34 0.81
N HIS A 256 -5.14 13.90 -0.45
CA HIS A 256 -6.30 13.58 -1.27
C HIS A 256 -7.20 12.49 -0.64
N SER A 257 -6.66 11.68 0.27
CA SER A 257 -7.39 10.65 1.03
C SER A 257 -8.60 11.21 1.78
N ILE A 258 -8.50 12.43 2.31
CA ILE A 258 -9.58 13.12 3.02
C ILE A 258 -10.76 13.39 2.07
N PHE A 259 -10.47 13.68 0.81
CA PHE A 259 -11.49 14.02 -0.18
C PHE A 259 -12.13 12.80 -0.86
N LEU A 260 -11.60 11.59 -0.64
CA LEU A 260 -12.10 10.36 -1.25
C LEU A 260 -13.56 10.06 -0.89
N TRP A 261 -14.05 10.52 0.28
CA TRP A 261 -15.44 10.29 0.69
C TRP A 261 -16.47 10.85 -0.29
N TRP A 262 -16.23 12.07 -0.80
CA TRP A 262 -17.13 12.75 -1.72
C TRP A 262 -16.94 12.33 -3.18
N ILE A 263 -15.74 11.85 -3.49
CA ILE A 263 -15.32 11.52 -4.84
C ILE A 263 -15.66 10.07 -5.16
N THR A 264 -15.20 9.12 -4.36
CA THR A 264 -15.31 7.70 -4.67
C THR A 264 -16.75 7.21 -4.51
N ASP A 265 -17.19 6.33 -5.39
CA ASP A 265 -18.49 5.66 -5.31
C ASP A 265 -18.27 4.17 -5.04
N GLU A 266 -19.31 3.49 -4.55
CA GLU A 266 -19.23 2.06 -4.28
C GLU A 266 -19.25 1.25 -5.59
N SER A 267 -18.65 0.06 -5.56
CA SER A 267 -18.59 -0.81 -6.73
C SER A 267 -19.98 -1.33 -7.13
N ILE A 268 -20.34 -1.17 -8.42
CA ILE A 268 -21.56 -1.75 -9.00
C ILE A 268 -21.57 -3.27 -8.79
N ARG A 269 -20.44 -3.93 -8.97
CA ARG A 269 -20.29 -5.39 -8.80
C ARG A 269 -20.58 -5.80 -7.36
N TRP A 270 -20.00 -5.10 -6.39
CA TRP A 270 -20.24 -5.36 -4.97
C TRP A 270 -21.70 -5.08 -4.58
N LEU A 271 -22.27 -3.97 -5.03
CA LEU A 271 -23.66 -3.62 -4.76
C LEU A 271 -24.65 -4.67 -5.30
N CYS A 272 -24.39 -5.19 -6.51
CA CYS A 272 -25.17 -6.29 -7.08
C CYS A 272 -25.00 -7.59 -6.27
N ALA A 273 -23.77 -7.92 -5.83
CA ALA A 273 -23.52 -9.11 -5.02
C ALA A 273 -24.24 -9.07 -3.65
N VAL A 274 -24.33 -7.88 -3.03
CA VAL A 274 -25.04 -7.66 -1.75
C VAL A 274 -26.54 -7.36 -1.96
N LYS A 275 -27.04 -7.47 -3.20
CA LYS A 275 -28.45 -7.25 -3.58
C LYS A 275 -28.99 -5.86 -3.23
N ARG A 276 -28.13 -4.83 -3.19
CA ARG A 276 -28.50 -3.43 -2.95
C ARG A 276 -28.90 -2.71 -4.24
N TYR A 277 -29.88 -3.26 -4.95
CA TYR A 277 -30.23 -2.80 -6.31
C TYR A 277 -30.71 -1.34 -6.38
N LYS A 278 -31.34 -0.81 -5.32
CA LYS A 278 -31.73 0.62 -5.27
C LYS A 278 -30.52 1.55 -5.34
N ASP A 279 -29.40 1.14 -4.76
CA ASP A 279 -28.17 1.94 -4.78
C ASP A 279 -27.44 1.79 -6.11
N VAL A 280 -27.56 0.62 -6.75
CA VAL A 280 -27.09 0.41 -8.13
C VAL A 280 -27.81 1.37 -9.09
N GLU A 281 -29.15 1.42 -9.06
CA GLU A 281 -29.91 2.31 -9.95
C GLU A 281 -29.55 3.79 -9.74
N LYS A 282 -29.40 4.23 -8.48
CA LYS A 282 -28.93 5.59 -8.16
C LYS A 282 -27.54 5.88 -8.72
N LEU A 283 -26.63 4.91 -8.61
CA LEU A 283 -25.27 5.04 -9.12
C LEU A 283 -25.25 5.12 -10.65
N ILE A 284 -26.04 4.29 -11.33
CA ILE A 284 -26.21 4.35 -12.79
C ILE A 284 -26.73 5.71 -13.21
N MET A 285 -27.79 6.23 -12.57
CA MET A 285 -28.31 7.56 -12.85
C MET A 285 -27.25 8.66 -12.67
N LYS A 286 -26.40 8.54 -11.65
CA LYS A 286 -25.26 9.46 -11.43
C LYS A 286 -24.24 9.38 -12.57
N ILE A 287 -23.84 8.17 -12.97
CA ILE A 287 -22.87 7.94 -14.05
C ILE A 287 -23.42 8.44 -15.38
N SER A 288 -24.66 8.09 -15.72
CA SER A 288 -25.37 8.56 -16.92
C SER A 288 -25.41 10.09 -17.01
N ARG A 289 -25.69 10.78 -15.88
CA ARG A 289 -25.67 12.25 -15.82
C ARG A 289 -24.28 12.83 -16.09
N ILE A 290 -23.22 12.22 -15.53
CA ILE A 290 -21.85 12.73 -15.69
C ILE A 290 -21.32 12.45 -17.10
N ASN A 291 -21.65 11.29 -17.67
CA ASN A 291 -21.22 10.89 -19.00
C ASN A 291 -22.12 11.41 -20.13
N ASN A 292 -23.24 12.07 -19.81
CA ASN A 292 -24.29 12.53 -20.74
C ASN A 292 -24.81 11.39 -21.63
N VAL A 293 -25.19 10.27 -21.02
CA VAL A 293 -25.76 9.10 -21.71
C VAL A 293 -27.14 8.80 -21.15
N ASP A 294 -28.04 8.25 -21.96
CA ASP A 294 -29.36 7.82 -21.52
C ASP A 294 -29.24 6.68 -20.48
N PRO A 295 -29.82 6.82 -19.27
CA PRO A 295 -29.84 5.73 -18.30
C PRO A 295 -30.78 4.57 -18.69
N ALA A 296 -31.71 4.75 -19.64
CA ALA A 296 -32.72 3.74 -19.98
C ALA A 296 -32.10 2.38 -20.35
N ASP A 297 -31.14 2.37 -21.28
CA ASP A 297 -30.48 1.16 -21.77
C ASP A 297 -29.79 0.38 -20.62
N ALA A 298 -29.05 1.09 -19.77
CA ALA A 298 -28.35 0.49 -18.63
C ALA A 298 -29.31 -0.06 -17.57
N LEU A 299 -30.44 0.61 -17.35
CA LEU A 299 -31.47 0.18 -16.40
C LEU A 299 -32.29 -1.00 -16.94
N GLU A 300 -32.58 -1.04 -18.24
CA GLU A 300 -33.29 -2.13 -18.90
C GLU A 300 -32.46 -3.43 -18.81
N ILE A 301 -31.16 -3.37 -19.14
CA ILE A 301 -30.24 -4.51 -19.00
C ILE A 301 -30.25 -5.09 -17.58
N LEU A 302 -30.28 -4.24 -16.54
CA LEU A 302 -30.38 -4.71 -15.15
C LEU A 302 -31.72 -5.36 -14.83
N ARG A 303 -32.83 -4.79 -15.33
CA ARG A 303 -34.19 -5.27 -15.06
C ARG A 303 -34.43 -6.63 -15.71
N ASP A 304 -34.02 -6.78 -16.96
CA ASP A 304 -34.19 -8.01 -17.74
C ASP A 304 -33.44 -9.20 -17.15
N ASN A 305 -32.33 -8.93 -16.47
CA ASN A 305 -31.49 -9.95 -15.83
C ASN A 305 -31.77 -10.12 -14.32
N GLY A 306 -32.86 -9.56 -13.79
CA GLY A 306 -33.28 -9.76 -12.40
C GLY A 306 -32.44 -9.00 -11.35
N LEU A 307 -31.62 -8.03 -11.76
CA LEU A 307 -30.72 -7.24 -10.91
C LEU A 307 -31.32 -5.86 -10.56
N SER A 308 -32.65 -5.79 -10.44
CA SER A 308 -33.39 -4.57 -10.09
C SER A 308 -34.39 -4.87 -8.96
N PRO A 309 -34.73 -3.89 -8.08
CA PRO A 309 -35.79 -4.05 -7.09
C PRO A 309 -37.15 -4.29 -7.73
N TYR A 310 -37.31 -3.90 -9.00
CA TYR A 310 -38.53 -3.97 -9.78
C TYR A 310 -38.47 -5.04 -10.86
N SER A 311 -37.56 -6.02 -10.74
CA SER A 311 -37.49 -7.18 -11.65
C SER A 311 -38.90 -7.71 -11.89
N ILE A 312 -39.38 -7.46 -13.11
CA ILE A 312 -40.79 -7.54 -13.42
C ILE A 312 -41.18 -9.01 -13.30
N LYS A 313 -42.39 -9.24 -12.76
CA LYS A 313 -43.23 -10.42 -12.94
C LYS A 313 -43.53 -10.71 -14.44
N LEU A 314 -42.55 -10.57 -15.34
CA LEU A 314 -42.64 -10.75 -16.79
C LEU A 314 -42.33 -12.19 -17.20
N ALA A 315 -42.28 -13.11 -16.24
CA ALA A 315 -42.30 -14.55 -16.49
C ALA A 315 -43.70 -15.17 -16.32
N GLN A 316 -44.73 -14.38 -15.96
CA GLN A 316 -46.09 -14.87 -15.70
C GLN A 316 -47.16 -14.37 -16.70
N LYS A 317 -46.74 -13.82 -17.85
CA LYS A 317 -47.68 -13.39 -18.90
C LYS A 317 -47.27 -13.86 -20.30
N THR A 318 -46.83 -15.11 -20.39
CA THR A 318 -46.96 -15.93 -21.59
C THR A 318 -47.87 -17.09 -21.22
N ASP A 319 -49.18 -16.79 -21.22
CA ASP A 319 -50.23 -17.81 -21.14
C ASP A 319 -50.04 -18.80 -22.29
N SER A 320 -50.02 -20.08 -21.93
CA SER A 320 -50.52 -21.24 -22.68
C SER A 320 -50.08 -21.45 -24.15
N VAL A 321 -49.75 -22.71 -24.48
CA VAL A 321 -49.60 -23.29 -25.84
C VAL A 321 -48.15 -23.57 -26.32
N ALA A 322 -47.26 -24.01 -25.43
CA ALA A 322 -46.08 -24.77 -25.87
C ALA A 322 -45.65 -25.86 -24.89
N GLU A 323 -46.62 -26.54 -24.28
CA GLU A 323 -46.48 -27.99 -24.07
C GLU A 323 -46.99 -28.66 -25.34
N VAL A 324 -46.30 -29.72 -25.77
CA VAL A 324 -46.51 -30.57 -26.96
C VAL A 324 -45.56 -30.23 -28.11
N LEU A 325 -44.71 -31.22 -28.41
CA LEU A 325 -43.70 -31.35 -29.47
C LEU A 325 -42.29 -30.85 -29.07
N ILE A 326 -41.30 -31.67 -28.70
CA ILE A 326 -40.99 -33.04 -29.11
C ILE A 326 -40.08 -33.68 -28.05
N SER A 327 -40.53 -34.83 -27.56
CA SER A 327 -39.68 -35.89 -27.00
C SER A 327 -38.80 -36.45 -28.12
N GLN A 328 -37.53 -36.04 -28.22
CA GLN A 328 -36.53 -36.77 -29.03
C GLN A 328 -35.05 -36.41 -28.74
N ALA A 329 -34.70 -36.09 -27.49
CA ALA A 329 -33.28 -36.03 -27.10
C ALA A 329 -32.97 -36.72 -25.75
N MET A 330 -33.87 -37.58 -25.28
CA MET A 330 -33.57 -38.59 -24.25
C MET A 330 -33.28 -39.89 -24.97
N LEU A 331 -32.02 -40.11 -25.33
CA LEU A 331 -31.33 -41.40 -25.41
C LEU A 331 -29.89 -41.12 -25.85
N ASP A 332 -29.07 -40.66 -24.90
CA ASP A 332 -27.72 -41.21 -24.85
C ASP A 332 -27.24 -41.35 -23.39
N THR A 333 -27.06 -42.61 -23.05
CA THR A 333 -26.56 -43.13 -21.78
C THR A 333 -25.06 -42.89 -21.64
N LYS A 334 -24.64 -42.13 -20.61
CA LYS A 334 -23.56 -42.46 -19.65
C LYS A 334 -23.03 -41.20 -18.93
N SER A 335 -22.78 -41.40 -17.63
CA SER A 335 -21.76 -40.74 -16.79
C SER A 335 -22.22 -39.65 -15.81
N SER A 336 -21.94 -39.99 -14.56
CA SER A 336 -22.18 -39.36 -13.26
C SER A 336 -21.35 -38.11 -12.93
N ASN A 337 -22.02 -37.19 -12.22
CA ASN A 337 -21.56 -36.19 -11.24
C ASN A 337 -20.75 -34.94 -11.68
N PRO A 338 -21.22 -33.70 -11.36
CA PRO A 338 -20.52 -32.44 -11.67
C PRO A 338 -19.52 -31.95 -10.59
N ASP A 339 -19.36 -32.64 -9.44
CA ASP A 339 -18.51 -32.18 -8.32
C ASP A 339 -16.99 -32.50 -8.45
N THR A 340 -16.57 -33.17 -9.52
CA THR A 340 -15.17 -33.59 -9.69
C THR A 340 -14.24 -32.49 -10.18
N ARG A 341 -14.75 -31.41 -10.81
CA ARG A 341 -13.89 -30.33 -11.32
C ARG A 341 -13.44 -29.36 -10.24
N VAL A 342 -14.29 -29.05 -9.27
CA VAL A 342 -13.97 -28.12 -8.17
C VAL A 342 -13.03 -28.78 -7.16
N SER A 343 -13.18 -30.08 -6.89
CA SER A 343 -12.31 -30.83 -5.99
C SER A 343 -10.88 -31.04 -6.52
N VAL A 344 -10.68 -31.06 -7.85
CA VAL A 344 -9.34 -31.17 -8.47
C VAL A 344 -8.54 -29.87 -8.30
N PHE A 345 -9.19 -28.70 -8.35
CA PHE A 345 -8.53 -27.41 -8.13
C PHE A 345 -8.01 -27.25 -6.68
N VAL A 346 -8.76 -27.76 -5.70
CA VAL A 346 -8.41 -27.63 -4.28
C VAL A 346 -7.26 -28.59 -3.87
N LYS A 347 -7.08 -29.71 -4.60
CA LYS A 347 -6.11 -30.75 -4.20
C LYS A 347 -4.71 -30.58 -4.79
N ASN A 348 -4.51 -29.68 -5.76
CA ASN A 348 -3.22 -29.50 -6.41
C ASN A 348 -2.28 -28.62 -5.55
N LYS A 349 -1.47 -29.26 -4.70
CA LYS A 349 -0.48 -28.62 -3.81
C LYS A 349 0.52 -27.70 -4.55
N ASN A 350 0.72 -27.90 -5.85
CA ASN A 350 1.62 -27.07 -6.66
C ASN A 350 0.96 -25.75 -7.08
N LEU A 351 -0.37 -25.72 -7.25
CA LEU A 351 -1.08 -24.50 -7.63
C LEU A 351 -1.12 -23.49 -6.48
N PHE A 352 -1.35 -23.98 -5.25
CA PHE A 352 -1.29 -23.14 -4.04
C PHE A 352 0.11 -22.55 -3.81
N LYS A 353 1.17 -23.31 -4.14
CA LYS A 353 2.55 -22.80 -4.13
C LYS A 353 2.79 -21.72 -5.20
N ILE A 354 2.23 -21.87 -6.40
CA ILE A 354 2.35 -20.84 -7.46
C ILE A 354 1.61 -19.56 -7.06
N THR A 355 0.42 -19.65 -6.45
CA THR A 355 -0.31 -18.48 -5.95
C THR A 355 0.43 -17.79 -4.80
N ALA A 356 1.06 -18.55 -3.91
CA ALA A 356 1.88 -17.99 -2.83
C ALA A 356 3.17 -17.34 -3.35
N VAL A 357 3.84 -17.93 -4.35
CA VAL A 357 5.07 -17.37 -4.94
C VAL A 357 4.77 -16.12 -5.79
N ALA A 358 3.66 -16.11 -6.53
CA ALA A 358 3.26 -14.93 -7.31
C ALA A 358 2.84 -13.74 -6.43
N GLY A 359 2.37 -14.00 -5.20
CA GLY A 359 2.08 -12.95 -4.21
C GLY A 359 3.30 -12.38 -3.51
N TYR A 360 4.48 -12.98 -3.68
CA TYR A 360 5.74 -12.53 -3.05
C TYR A 360 6.68 -11.80 -4.03
N THR A 361 6.32 -11.67 -5.30
CA THR A 361 7.15 -11.01 -6.33
C THR A 361 6.49 -9.79 -6.96
N TRP A 362 5.57 -9.12 -6.27
CA TRP A 362 5.02 -7.84 -6.68
C TRP A 362 4.96 -6.87 -5.51
#